data_AF-V2XB35-F1
#
_entry.id   AF-V2XB35-F1
#
_cell.length_a   1.000
_cell.length_b   1.000
_cell.length_c   1.000
_cell.angle_alpha   90.00
_cell.angle_beta   90.00
_cell.angle_gamma   90.00
#
_symmetry.space_group_name_H-M   'P 1'
#
loop_
_entity.id
_entity.type
_entity.pdbx_description
1 polymer ?
#
loop_
_entity_poly.entity_id
_entity_poly.type
_entity_poly.pdbx_seq_one_letter_code
_entity_poly.pdbx_strand_id
1 'polypeptide(L)'
;MPSGPQIHAQKLCDTESGIKKAGWRSTPEFSATYYESELTQESLKYYSGRKYHPERVLDAWFSRKLSAESRRELEMVVVCRAAHIVVEESSKMCQAKELKMPAMKVSISKLTENATLDGISDFYTTTLPCLCFILQALLTAENNYEKTHKTTKKGKETMVKRVTLVVISILLFCRNRATNAFQQVVGLFLVSSGASRQVVETLCHMGICVGYITTQTALEALSENACFCACLFINVLEQLWGVVYNNINLTIQKASQRLDSTMNQINATTLAVFSLPKWLTRTTYRAALSALE
;
A
#
# COMPACT_ATOMS: atom_id res chain seq x y z
N MET A 1 52.44 8.53 -30.92
CA MET A 1 51.62 9.19 -29.88
C MET A 1 50.97 8.10 -29.04
N PRO A 2 50.94 8.22 -27.70
CA PRO A 2 50.33 7.21 -26.84
C PRO A 2 48.84 7.06 -27.19
N SER A 3 48.34 5.83 -27.17
CA SER A 3 46.93 5.55 -27.44
C SER A 3 46.05 6.06 -26.29
N GLY A 4 44.79 6.41 -26.57
CA GLY A 4 43.84 6.89 -25.56
C GLY A 4 43.81 6.06 -24.25
N PRO A 5 43.80 4.71 -24.31
CA PRO A 5 43.85 3.86 -23.12
C PRO A 5 45.13 4.01 -22.28
N GLN A 6 46.29 4.20 -22.93
CA GLN A 6 47.57 4.38 -22.23
C GLN A 6 47.60 5.71 -21.45
N ILE A 7 46.99 6.76 -22.00
CA ILE A 7 46.87 8.07 -21.33
C ILE A 7 45.98 7.94 -20.07
N HIS A 8 44.88 7.19 -20.14
CA HIS A 8 44.01 6.98 -18.98
C HIS A 8 44.68 6.14 -17.88
N ALA A 9 45.40 5.08 -18.26
CA ALA A 9 46.14 4.26 -17.31
C ALA A 9 47.20 5.08 -16.56
N GLN A 10 47.97 5.92 -17.28
CA GLN A 10 48.98 6.79 -16.67
C GLN A 10 48.33 7.77 -15.67
N LYS A 11 47.24 8.43 -16.07
CA LYS A 11 46.50 9.34 -15.18
C LYS A 11 46.00 8.66 -13.91
N LEU A 12 45.55 7.40 -13.99
CA LEU A 12 45.12 6.64 -12.81
C LEU A 12 46.30 6.32 -11.88
N CYS A 13 47.44 5.90 -12.43
CA CYS A 13 48.66 5.66 -11.65
C CYS A 13 49.19 6.94 -10.96
N ASP A 14 49.16 8.07 -11.68
CA ASP A 14 49.56 9.36 -11.15
C ASP A 14 48.62 9.81 -10.02
N THR A 15 47.31 9.60 -10.20
CA THR A 15 46.29 9.91 -9.19
C THR A 15 46.47 9.05 -7.95
N GLU A 16 46.65 7.74 -8.09
CA GLU A 16 46.88 6.84 -6.94
C GLU A 16 48.17 7.21 -6.19
N SER A 17 49.23 7.54 -6.92
CA SER A 17 50.50 8.00 -6.35
C SER A 17 50.34 9.34 -5.63
N GLY A 18 49.55 10.25 -6.18
CA GLY A 18 49.19 11.53 -5.55
C GLY A 18 48.44 11.34 -4.24
N ILE A 19 47.44 10.45 -4.22
CA ILE A 19 46.67 10.09 -3.02
C ILE A 19 47.60 9.56 -1.92
N LYS A 20 48.51 8.62 -2.26
CA LYS A 20 49.48 8.08 -1.29
C LYS A 20 50.46 9.14 -0.78
N LYS A 21 50.96 10.02 -1.67
CA LYS A 21 51.84 11.14 -1.29
C LYS A 21 51.16 12.15 -0.36
N ALA A 22 49.84 12.32 -0.49
CA ALA A 22 49.04 13.16 0.39
C ALA A 22 48.73 12.51 1.76
N GLY A 23 49.27 11.32 2.05
CA GLY A 23 49.19 10.67 3.36
C GLY A 23 48.03 9.69 3.54
N TRP A 24 47.24 9.42 2.49
CA TRP A 24 46.15 8.45 2.55
C TRP A 24 46.66 7.02 2.44
N ARG A 25 46.13 6.09 3.26
CA ARG A 25 46.60 4.70 3.28
C ARG A 25 46.07 3.91 2.09
N SER A 26 44.91 4.28 1.57
CA SER A 26 44.27 3.59 0.46
C SER A 26 43.30 4.48 -0.33
N THR A 27 43.04 4.12 -1.60
CA THR A 27 42.05 4.79 -2.45
C THR A 27 40.62 4.71 -1.89
N PRO A 28 40.15 3.58 -1.31
CA PRO A 28 38.84 3.53 -0.66
C PRO A 28 38.70 4.49 0.53
N GLU A 29 39.73 4.61 1.37
CA GLU A 29 39.74 5.54 2.50
C GLU A 29 39.65 6.99 2.01
N PHE A 30 40.48 7.36 1.03
CA PHE A 30 40.39 8.67 0.38
C PHE A 30 38.99 8.91 -0.20
N SER A 31 38.42 7.92 -0.90
CA SER A 31 37.10 8.06 -1.51
C SER A 31 36.01 8.25 -0.46
N ALA A 32 36.06 7.51 0.65
CA ALA A 32 35.12 7.65 1.76
C ALA A 32 35.17 9.06 2.34
N THR A 33 36.37 9.54 2.72
CA THR A 33 36.53 10.89 3.28
C THR A 33 36.22 11.99 2.27
N TYR A 34 36.51 11.77 0.98
CA TYR A 34 36.09 12.67 -0.08
C TYR A 34 34.57 12.81 -0.08
N TYR A 35 33.81 11.70 -0.16
CA TYR A 35 32.34 11.72 -0.15
C TYR A 35 31.71 12.20 1.16
N GLU A 36 32.45 12.23 2.26
CA GLU A 36 32.03 12.86 3.51
C GLU A 36 32.27 14.38 3.53
N SER A 37 33.13 14.91 2.65
CA SER A 37 33.46 16.33 2.58
C SER A 37 32.43 17.15 1.81
N GLU A 38 32.31 18.45 2.15
CA GLU A 38 31.40 19.39 1.49
C GLU A 38 31.72 19.63 0.00
N LEU A 39 32.95 19.31 -0.42
CA LEU A 39 33.41 19.45 -1.80
C LEU A 39 32.66 18.54 -2.80
N THR A 40 31.90 17.57 -2.30
CA THR A 40 31.27 16.52 -3.13
C THR A 40 29.84 16.80 -3.55
N GLN A 41 29.25 17.90 -3.08
CA GLN A 41 27.87 18.24 -3.42
C GLN A 41 27.64 18.29 -4.94
N GLU A 42 28.61 18.73 -5.74
CA GLU A 42 28.49 18.72 -7.19
C GLU A 42 28.60 17.32 -7.82
N SER A 43 29.45 16.45 -7.25
CA SER A 43 29.67 15.09 -7.75
C SER A 43 28.50 14.14 -7.46
N LEU A 44 27.69 14.47 -6.44
CA LEU A 44 26.49 13.71 -6.05
C LEU A 44 25.19 14.31 -6.59
N LYS A 45 25.24 15.40 -7.37
CA LYS A 45 24.04 15.94 -8.04
C LYS A 45 23.53 14.94 -9.08
N TYR A 46 22.27 14.58 -8.95
CA TYR A 46 21.55 13.85 -9.98
C TYR A 46 21.18 14.78 -11.13
N TYR A 47 21.50 14.38 -12.36
CA TYR A 47 21.09 15.08 -13.57
C TYR A 47 20.24 14.14 -14.43
N SER A 48 19.00 14.54 -14.70
CA SER A 48 18.09 13.76 -15.53
C SER A 48 18.72 13.47 -16.90
N GLY A 49 18.56 12.23 -17.38
CA GLY A 49 19.13 11.77 -18.66
C GLY A 49 20.63 11.41 -18.63
N ARG A 50 21.32 11.56 -17.49
CA ARG A 50 22.69 11.07 -17.30
C ARG A 50 22.72 9.92 -16.31
N LYS A 51 23.62 8.95 -16.55
CA LYS A 51 23.86 7.86 -15.60
C LYS A 51 24.45 8.42 -14.31
N TYR A 52 23.86 8.06 -13.17
CA TYR A 52 24.28 8.59 -11.88
C TYR A 52 25.70 8.12 -11.55
N HIS A 53 26.57 9.02 -11.08
CA HIS A 53 27.99 8.69 -10.90
C HIS A 53 28.22 7.52 -9.91
N PRO A 54 27.56 7.48 -8.74
CA PRO A 54 27.63 6.33 -7.84
C PRO A 54 27.18 5.00 -8.47
N GLU A 55 26.20 5.01 -9.37
CA GLU A 55 25.77 3.81 -10.10
C GLU A 55 26.92 3.25 -10.95
N ARG A 56 27.69 4.12 -11.62
CA ARG A 56 28.87 3.69 -12.40
C ARG A 56 29.97 3.09 -11.54
N VAL A 57 30.14 3.60 -10.32
CA VAL A 57 31.12 3.06 -9.36
C VAL A 57 30.68 1.67 -8.91
N LEU A 58 29.40 1.50 -8.56
CA LEU A 58 28.82 0.21 -8.21
C LEU A 58 28.94 -0.80 -9.36
N ASP A 59 28.59 -0.41 -10.59
CA ASP A 59 28.76 -1.27 -11.77
C ASP A 59 30.21 -1.70 -11.98
N ALA A 60 31.16 -0.78 -11.78
CA ALA A 60 32.58 -1.09 -11.87
C ALA A 60 33.02 -2.08 -10.78
N TRP A 61 32.46 -2.00 -9.58
CA TRP A 61 32.72 -2.96 -8.51
C TRP A 61 32.14 -4.35 -8.82
N PHE A 62 30.91 -4.42 -9.33
CA PHE A 62 30.23 -5.69 -9.64
C PHE A 62 30.73 -6.37 -10.92
N SER A 63 31.22 -5.61 -11.91
CA SER A 63 31.76 -6.15 -13.16
C SER A 63 33.18 -6.71 -13.04
N ARG A 64 33.93 -6.34 -11.98
CA ARG A 64 35.28 -6.86 -11.77
C ARG A 64 35.26 -8.32 -11.29
N LYS A 65 36.27 -9.07 -11.69
CA LYS A 65 36.54 -10.42 -11.16
C LYS A 65 37.08 -10.29 -9.73
N LEU A 66 36.18 -10.24 -8.77
CA LEU A 66 36.47 -10.33 -7.34
C LEU A 66 36.57 -11.80 -6.92
N SER A 67 37.22 -12.07 -5.78
CA SER A 67 37.10 -13.36 -5.12
C SER A 67 35.64 -13.60 -4.69
N ALA A 68 35.23 -14.86 -4.55
CA ALA A 68 33.86 -15.20 -4.14
C ALA A 68 33.50 -14.58 -2.78
N GLU A 69 34.45 -14.55 -1.85
CA GLU A 69 34.29 -13.94 -0.52
C GLU A 69 34.11 -12.42 -0.60
N SER A 70 34.99 -11.70 -1.31
CA SER A 70 34.87 -10.25 -1.46
C SER A 70 33.61 -9.83 -2.21
N ARG A 71 33.15 -10.63 -3.18
CA ARG A 71 31.87 -10.40 -3.86
C ARG A 71 30.70 -10.52 -2.89
N ARG A 72 30.67 -11.58 -2.08
CA ARG A 72 29.62 -11.78 -1.07
C ARG A 72 29.56 -10.63 -0.07
N GLU A 73 30.71 -10.18 0.43
CA GLU A 73 30.77 -9.05 1.36
C GLU A 73 30.27 -7.74 0.70
N LEU A 74 30.67 -7.49 -0.55
CA LEU A 74 30.17 -6.33 -1.30
C LEU A 74 28.64 -6.38 -1.48
N GLU A 75 28.09 -7.52 -1.88
CA GLU A 75 26.65 -7.74 -2.01
C GLU A 75 25.92 -7.48 -0.68
N MET A 76 26.46 -8.00 0.42
CA MET A 76 25.90 -7.80 1.76
C MET A 76 25.90 -6.32 2.17
N VAL A 77 26.98 -5.58 1.92
CA VAL A 77 27.04 -4.14 2.23
C VAL A 77 25.96 -3.36 1.47
N VAL A 78 25.78 -3.66 0.19
CA VAL A 78 24.74 -3.01 -0.65
C VAL A 78 23.34 -3.37 -0.13
N VAL A 79 23.08 -4.64 0.18
CA VAL A 79 21.79 -5.10 0.73
C VAL A 79 21.50 -4.46 2.08
N CYS A 80 22.48 -4.39 2.98
CA CYS A 80 22.34 -3.73 4.27
C CYS A 80 21.98 -2.25 4.12
N ARG A 81 22.59 -1.54 3.16
CA ARG A 81 22.27 -0.14 2.90
C ARG A 81 20.87 0.03 2.32
N ALA A 82 20.47 -0.83 1.38
CA ALA A 82 19.11 -0.84 0.85
C ALA A 82 18.06 -1.12 1.93
N ALA A 83 18.34 -2.07 2.83
CA ALA A 83 17.47 -2.39 3.95
C ALA A 83 17.27 -1.18 4.89
N HIS A 84 18.34 -0.41 5.16
CA HIS A 84 18.22 0.82 5.95
C HIS A 84 17.27 1.84 5.30
N ILE A 85 17.39 2.05 3.99
CA ILE A 85 16.50 2.96 3.22
C ILE A 85 15.05 2.47 3.32
N VAL A 86 14.79 1.18 3.11
CA VAL A 86 13.45 0.59 3.22
C VAL A 86 12.88 0.73 4.64
N VAL A 87 13.70 0.59 5.67
CA VAL A 87 13.27 0.80 7.07
C VAL A 87 12.91 2.26 7.32
N GLU A 88 13.70 3.22 6.82
CA GLU A 88 13.39 4.65 6.93
C GLU A 88 12.10 5.01 6.19
N GLU A 89 11.95 4.57 4.93
CA GLU A 89 10.74 4.76 4.13
C GLU A 89 9.51 4.21 4.87
N SER A 90 9.57 2.97 5.34
CA SER A 90 8.46 2.36 6.09
C SER A 90 8.22 3.03 7.45
N SER A 91 9.23 3.65 8.06
CA SER A 91 9.07 4.35 9.36
C SER A 91 8.21 5.58 9.19
N LYS A 92 8.47 6.35 8.13
CA LYS A 92 7.67 7.52 7.74
C LYS A 92 6.23 7.09 7.48
N MET A 93 6.05 5.95 6.81
CA MET A 93 4.72 5.42 6.50
C MET A 93 3.94 4.93 7.71
N CYS A 94 4.59 4.34 8.71
CA CYS A 94 3.94 4.00 9.98
C CYS A 94 3.37 5.22 10.72
N GLN A 95 3.82 6.43 10.37
CA GLN A 95 3.34 7.69 10.94
C GLN A 95 2.20 8.31 10.14
N ALA A 96 2.08 8.00 8.85
CA ALA A 96 1.05 8.52 7.94
C ALA A 96 -0.37 8.31 8.49
N LYS A 97 -1.20 9.35 8.43
CA LYS A 97 -2.57 9.33 8.97
C LYS A 97 -3.55 8.65 8.00
N GLU A 98 -3.24 8.71 6.71
CA GLU A 98 -3.97 8.16 5.58
C GLU A 98 -4.11 6.64 5.70
N LEU A 99 -3.10 5.98 6.29
CA LEU A 99 -3.10 4.53 6.50
C LEU A 99 -3.74 4.11 7.83
N LYS A 100 -4.15 5.06 8.67
CA LYS A 100 -4.71 4.80 10.00
C LYS A 100 -6.22 4.91 9.95
N MET A 101 -6.88 3.77 10.11
CA MET A 101 -8.33 3.67 10.08
C MET A 101 -8.85 3.03 11.39
N PRO A 102 -9.09 3.85 12.44
CA PRO A 102 -9.70 3.36 13.67
C PRO A 102 -11.12 2.86 13.39
N ALA A 103 -11.48 1.67 13.90
CA ALA A 103 -12.78 1.04 13.66
C ALA A 103 -13.97 1.96 14.00
N MET A 104 -13.90 2.67 15.14
CA MET A 104 -14.94 3.61 15.57
C MET A 104 -15.04 4.90 14.73
N LYS A 105 -14.06 5.15 13.85
CA LYS A 105 -13.99 6.38 13.03
C LYS A 105 -14.03 6.06 11.53
N VAL A 106 -14.48 4.85 11.18
CA VAL A 106 -14.76 4.47 9.80
C VAL A 106 -16.01 5.22 9.35
N SER A 107 -15.93 5.86 8.19
CA SER A 107 -17.04 6.59 7.57
C SER A 107 -17.11 6.24 6.10
N ILE A 108 -18.30 6.37 5.51
CA ILE A 108 -18.51 6.03 4.09
C ILE A 108 -17.56 6.82 3.20
N SER A 109 -17.43 8.14 3.43
CA SER A 109 -16.51 9.01 2.69
C SER A 109 -15.06 8.54 2.70
N LYS A 110 -14.57 8.03 3.85
CA LYS A 110 -13.20 7.54 3.96
C LYS A 110 -13.01 6.25 3.16
N LEU A 111 -14.01 5.39 3.13
CA LEU A 111 -13.98 4.15 2.35
C LEU A 111 -14.06 4.40 0.85
N THR A 112 -14.78 5.44 0.41
CA THR A 112 -14.98 5.74 -1.02
C THR A 112 -13.95 6.67 -1.63
N GLU A 113 -13.44 7.67 -0.90
CA GLU A 113 -12.57 8.71 -1.46
C GLU A 113 -11.08 8.44 -1.22
N ASN A 114 -10.69 7.97 -0.03
CA ASN A 114 -9.29 7.91 0.40
C ASN A 114 -8.76 6.50 0.67
N ALA A 115 -9.63 5.49 0.79
CA ALA A 115 -9.26 4.11 1.08
C ALA A 115 -9.57 3.15 -0.08
N THR A 116 -9.69 3.67 -1.31
CA THR A 116 -9.69 2.80 -2.48
C THR A 116 -8.34 2.09 -2.56
N LEU A 117 -8.37 0.82 -2.96
CA LEU A 117 -7.15 0.00 -3.09
C LEU A 117 -6.14 0.64 -4.05
N ASP A 118 -6.64 1.34 -5.08
CA ASP A 118 -5.82 2.11 -6.01
C ASP A 118 -5.16 3.31 -5.33
N GLY A 119 -5.90 4.09 -4.53
CA GLY A 119 -5.34 5.21 -3.77
C GLY A 119 -4.23 4.78 -2.81
N ILE A 120 -4.43 3.67 -2.10
CA ILE A 120 -3.39 3.09 -1.22
C ILE A 120 -2.17 2.64 -2.05
N SER A 121 -2.40 1.98 -3.19
CA SER A 121 -1.32 1.53 -4.07
C SER A 121 -0.49 2.69 -4.60
N ASP A 122 -1.14 3.75 -5.07
CA ASP A 122 -0.46 4.91 -5.63
C ASP A 122 0.32 5.66 -4.55
N PHE A 123 -0.25 5.73 -3.33
CA PHE A 123 0.43 6.25 -2.16
C PHE A 123 1.72 5.47 -1.85
N TYR A 124 1.67 4.13 -1.86
CA TYR A 124 2.86 3.28 -1.68
C TYR A 124 3.92 3.52 -2.74
N THR A 125 3.55 3.60 -4.03
CA THR A 125 4.53 3.84 -5.09
C THR A 125 5.26 5.17 -4.95
N THR A 126 4.62 6.17 -4.33
CA THR A 126 5.20 7.49 -4.11
C THR A 126 6.08 7.55 -2.87
N THR A 127 5.73 6.84 -1.80
CA THR A 127 6.38 6.97 -0.48
C THR A 127 7.33 5.83 -0.13
N LEU A 128 7.22 4.68 -0.79
CA LEU A 128 8.05 3.49 -0.58
C LEU A 128 8.76 3.06 -1.89
N PRO A 129 9.42 3.97 -2.62
CA PRO A 129 9.95 3.67 -3.94
C PRO A 129 10.98 2.54 -3.93
N CYS A 130 11.82 2.43 -2.89
CA CYS A 130 12.82 1.36 -2.80
C CYS A 130 12.15 0.00 -2.61
N LEU A 131 11.19 -0.11 -1.68
CA LEU A 131 10.47 -1.36 -1.44
C LEU A 131 9.62 -1.78 -2.66
N CYS A 132 8.92 -0.83 -3.28
CA CYS A 132 8.18 -1.07 -4.52
C CYS A 132 9.09 -1.55 -5.64
N PHE A 133 10.26 -0.94 -5.81
CA PHE A 133 11.24 -1.37 -6.82
C PHE A 133 11.73 -2.80 -6.57
N ILE A 134 12.07 -3.15 -5.33
CA ILE A 134 12.51 -4.51 -4.97
C ILE A 134 11.41 -5.54 -5.27
N LEU A 135 10.17 -5.28 -4.83
CA LEU A 135 9.05 -6.19 -5.08
C LEU A 135 8.73 -6.30 -6.57
N GLN A 136 8.76 -5.18 -7.31
CA GLN A 136 8.57 -5.18 -8.75
C GLN A 136 9.66 -5.99 -9.45
N ALA A 137 10.93 -5.80 -9.10
CA ALA A 137 12.04 -6.57 -9.67
C ALA A 137 11.88 -8.08 -9.42
N LEU A 138 11.49 -8.47 -8.19
CA LEU A 138 11.27 -9.88 -7.84
C LEU A 138 10.08 -10.49 -8.58
N LEU A 139 8.96 -9.78 -8.66
CA LEU A 139 7.72 -10.30 -9.26
C LEU A 139 7.72 -10.23 -10.81
N THR A 140 8.52 -9.35 -11.39
CA THR A 140 8.69 -9.22 -12.85
C THR A 140 9.81 -10.07 -13.42
N ALA A 141 10.74 -10.55 -12.58
CA ALA A 141 11.80 -11.45 -12.99
C ALA A 141 11.27 -12.63 -13.83
N GLU A 142 12.01 -12.96 -14.88
CA GLU A 142 11.66 -14.08 -15.75
C GLU A 142 11.86 -15.40 -15.00
N ASN A 143 10.80 -16.20 -14.92
CA ASN A 143 10.92 -17.55 -14.39
C ASN A 143 11.52 -18.50 -15.46
N ASN A 144 11.92 -19.70 -15.04
CA ASN A 144 12.55 -20.68 -15.93
C ASN A 144 11.65 -21.08 -17.11
N TYR A 145 10.33 -21.12 -16.90
CA TYR A 145 9.37 -21.44 -17.94
C TYR A 145 9.33 -20.35 -19.03
N GLU A 146 9.25 -19.08 -18.64
CA GLU A 146 9.27 -17.91 -19.53
C GLU A 146 10.58 -17.86 -20.33
N LYS A 147 11.72 -18.10 -19.68
CA LYS A 147 13.03 -18.19 -20.36
C LYS A 147 13.08 -19.29 -21.42
N THR A 148 12.49 -20.44 -21.11
CA THR A 148 12.50 -21.62 -22.00
C THR A 148 11.58 -21.43 -23.19
N HIS A 149 10.39 -20.86 -22.96
CA HIS A 149 9.35 -20.75 -23.99
C HIS A 149 9.32 -19.38 -24.68
N LYS A 150 10.16 -18.41 -24.25
CA LYS A 150 10.18 -17.03 -24.75
C LYS A 150 8.80 -16.37 -24.76
N THR A 151 7.97 -16.71 -23.78
CA THR A 151 6.63 -16.14 -23.61
C THR A 151 6.57 -15.34 -22.32
N THR A 152 5.80 -14.26 -22.33
CA THR A 152 5.50 -13.47 -21.13
C THR A 152 4.06 -13.74 -20.72
N LYS A 153 3.84 -13.96 -19.41
CA LYS A 153 2.48 -14.14 -18.89
C LYS A 153 1.62 -12.89 -19.13
N LYS A 154 0.48 -13.05 -19.82
CA LYS A 154 -0.49 -11.97 -20.02
C LYS A 154 -1.00 -11.47 -18.66
N GLY A 155 -1.01 -10.14 -18.45
CA GLY A 155 -1.48 -9.51 -17.21
C GLY A 155 -0.50 -9.56 -16.03
N LYS A 156 0.80 -9.86 -16.27
CA LYS A 156 1.84 -9.90 -15.23
C LYS A 156 1.91 -8.58 -14.44
N GLU A 157 1.87 -7.43 -15.13
CA GLU A 157 1.95 -6.11 -14.50
C GLU A 157 0.78 -5.82 -13.55
N THR A 158 -0.45 -6.14 -13.95
CA THR A 158 -1.64 -5.96 -13.09
C THR A 158 -1.56 -6.84 -11.84
N MET A 159 -1.05 -8.07 -11.98
CA MET A 159 -0.82 -8.97 -10.86
C MET A 159 0.26 -8.42 -9.92
N VAL A 160 1.37 -7.91 -10.46
CA VAL A 160 2.46 -7.30 -9.69
C VAL A 160 1.95 -6.13 -8.85
N LYS A 161 1.13 -5.21 -9.42
CA LYS A 161 0.55 -4.09 -8.67
C LYS A 161 -0.28 -4.58 -7.47
N ARG A 162 -1.15 -5.56 -7.69
CA ARG A 162 -2.03 -6.12 -6.63
C ARG A 162 -1.25 -6.86 -5.55
N VAL A 163 -0.29 -7.70 -5.92
CA VAL A 163 0.54 -8.43 -4.96
C VAL A 163 1.40 -7.47 -4.15
N THR A 164 1.98 -6.46 -4.79
CA THR A 164 2.79 -5.43 -4.11
C THR A 164 1.96 -4.68 -3.07
N LEU A 165 0.73 -4.26 -3.42
CA LEU A 165 -0.20 -3.64 -2.47
C LEU A 165 -0.46 -4.51 -1.23
N VAL A 166 -0.75 -5.81 -1.44
CA VAL A 166 -1.05 -6.74 -0.35
C VAL A 166 0.19 -6.96 0.53
N VAL A 167 1.35 -7.26 -0.07
CA VAL A 167 2.59 -7.53 0.66
C VAL A 167 3.02 -6.33 1.49
N ILE A 168 3.05 -5.13 0.90
CA ILE A 168 3.41 -3.90 1.63
C ILE A 168 2.42 -3.66 2.77
N SER A 169 1.12 -3.83 2.54
CA SER A 169 0.11 -3.64 3.59
C SER A 169 0.30 -4.61 4.76
N ILE A 170 0.61 -5.88 4.50
CA ILE A 170 0.92 -6.86 5.54
C ILE A 170 2.17 -6.44 6.32
N LEU A 171 3.25 -6.06 5.63
CA LEU A 171 4.50 -5.65 6.27
C LEU A 171 4.30 -4.42 7.17
N LEU A 172 3.62 -3.39 6.67
CA LEU A 172 3.33 -2.18 7.44
C LEU A 172 2.45 -2.48 8.65
N PHE A 173 1.38 -3.26 8.48
CA PHE A 173 0.47 -3.63 9.58
C PHE A 173 1.13 -4.49 10.65
N CYS A 174 2.00 -5.44 10.25
CA CYS A 174 2.80 -6.22 11.19
C CYS A 174 3.77 -5.34 11.97
N ARG A 175 4.34 -4.30 11.32
CA ARG A 175 5.23 -3.34 11.97
C ARG A 175 4.50 -2.37 12.90
N ASN A 176 3.33 -1.91 12.49
CA ASN A 176 2.47 -1.03 13.28
C ASN A 176 1.00 -1.37 13.02
N ARG A 177 0.32 -1.95 14.02
CA ARG A 177 -1.10 -2.32 13.92
C ARG A 177 -2.02 -1.12 13.65
N ALA A 178 -1.55 0.11 13.86
CA ALA A 178 -2.30 1.30 13.50
C ALA A 178 -2.38 1.54 11.99
N THR A 179 -1.42 1.06 11.17
CA THR A 179 -1.51 1.14 9.70
C THR A 179 -2.38 0.02 9.16
N ASN A 180 -3.69 0.17 9.35
CA ASN A 180 -4.69 -0.86 9.13
C ASN A 180 -5.73 -0.51 8.04
N ALA A 181 -5.54 0.58 7.28
CA ALA A 181 -6.52 1.01 6.27
C ALA A 181 -6.88 -0.11 5.28
N PHE A 182 -5.86 -0.77 4.70
CA PHE A 182 -6.06 -1.92 3.81
C PHE A 182 -6.77 -3.07 4.54
N GLN A 183 -6.29 -3.43 5.73
CA GLN A 183 -6.80 -4.53 6.53
C GLN A 183 -8.26 -4.34 6.95
N GLN A 184 -8.67 -3.09 7.21
CA GLN A 184 -10.04 -2.72 7.52
C GLN A 184 -10.96 -2.91 6.31
N VAL A 185 -10.54 -2.42 5.14
CA VAL A 185 -11.30 -2.59 3.89
C VAL A 185 -11.49 -4.07 3.56
N VAL A 186 -10.42 -4.87 3.66
CA VAL A 186 -10.50 -6.32 3.42
C VAL A 186 -11.34 -7.03 4.48
N GLY A 187 -11.20 -6.66 5.76
CA GLY A 187 -12.00 -7.21 6.85
C GLY A 187 -13.49 -6.98 6.64
N LEU A 188 -13.88 -5.73 6.36
CA LEU A 188 -15.26 -5.36 6.03
C LEU A 188 -15.77 -6.14 4.83
N PHE A 189 -15.00 -6.21 3.74
CA PHE A 189 -15.37 -6.97 2.55
C PHE A 189 -15.63 -8.46 2.85
N LEU A 190 -14.76 -9.10 3.65
CA LEU A 190 -14.90 -10.52 4.00
C LEU A 190 -16.16 -10.78 4.82
N VAL A 191 -16.39 -9.98 5.87
CA VAL A 191 -17.58 -10.13 6.73
C VAL A 191 -18.86 -9.85 5.93
N SER A 192 -18.87 -8.80 5.10
CA SER A 192 -20.00 -8.49 4.21
C SER A 192 -20.27 -9.58 3.17
N SER A 193 -19.23 -10.33 2.77
CA SER A 193 -19.36 -11.48 1.85
C SER A 193 -19.79 -12.78 2.55
N GLY A 194 -20.08 -12.74 3.85
CA GLY A 194 -20.50 -13.91 4.63
C GLY A 194 -19.35 -14.83 5.05
N ALA A 195 -18.11 -14.35 5.07
CA ALA A 195 -16.99 -15.14 5.58
C ALA A 195 -17.22 -15.52 7.04
N SER A 196 -16.92 -16.78 7.39
CA SER A 196 -17.07 -17.25 8.77
C SER A 196 -16.07 -16.56 9.69
N ARG A 197 -16.41 -16.44 10.98
CA ARG A 197 -15.51 -15.88 12.00
C ARG A 197 -14.13 -16.56 11.99
N GLN A 198 -14.09 -17.89 11.80
CA GLN A 198 -12.83 -18.65 11.77
C GLN A 198 -11.93 -18.24 10.59
N VAL A 199 -12.51 -17.99 9.41
CA VAL A 199 -11.75 -17.53 8.23
C VAL A 199 -11.18 -16.14 8.49
N VAL A 200 -11.99 -15.23 9.03
CA VAL A 200 -11.55 -13.86 9.35
C VAL A 200 -10.43 -13.86 10.39
N GLU A 201 -10.55 -14.63 11.47
CA GLU A 201 -9.50 -14.73 12.49
C GLU A 201 -8.21 -15.34 11.92
N THR A 202 -8.31 -16.37 11.07
CA THR A 202 -7.14 -16.96 10.40
C THR A 202 -6.41 -15.93 9.54
N LEU A 203 -7.14 -15.14 8.75
CA LEU A 203 -6.56 -14.10 7.89
C LEU A 203 -6.03 -12.90 8.71
N CYS A 204 -6.65 -12.58 9.85
CA CYS A 204 -6.15 -11.58 10.80
C CYS A 204 -4.79 -11.99 11.37
N HIS A 205 -4.62 -13.26 11.74
CA HIS A 205 -3.33 -13.79 12.20
C HIS A 205 -2.25 -13.74 11.12
N MET A 206 -2.61 -13.80 9.84
CA MET A 206 -1.71 -13.60 8.70
C MET A 206 -1.45 -12.11 8.37
N GLY A 207 -2.13 -11.18 9.05
CA GLY A 207 -1.99 -9.73 8.80
C GLY A 207 -2.74 -9.21 7.56
N ILE A 208 -3.62 -10.04 6.98
CA ILE A 208 -4.37 -9.73 5.75
C ILE A 208 -5.57 -8.82 6.04
N CYS A 209 -6.22 -9.00 7.19
CA CYS A 209 -7.35 -8.19 7.65
C CYS A 209 -7.24 -7.87 9.15
N VAL A 210 -8.18 -7.07 9.66
CA VAL A 210 -8.36 -6.88 11.10
C VAL A 210 -9.21 -8.02 11.70
N GLY A 211 -9.20 -8.15 13.03
CA GLY A 211 -9.97 -9.16 13.74
C GLY A 211 -11.48 -9.03 13.52
N TYR A 212 -12.22 -10.12 13.78
CA TYR A 212 -13.66 -10.15 13.56
C TYR A 212 -14.39 -9.10 14.40
N ILE A 213 -14.04 -8.98 15.68
CA ILE A 213 -14.62 -7.99 16.60
C ILE A 213 -14.37 -6.56 16.12
N THR A 214 -13.14 -6.26 15.69
CA THR A 214 -12.78 -4.94 15.16
C THR A 214 -13.58 -4.60 13.90
N THR A 215 -13.79 -5.59 13.02
CA THR A 215 -14.62 -5.43 11.82
C THR A 215 -16.07 -5.16 12.20
N GLN A 216 -16.60 -5.86 13.20
CA GLN A 216 -17.97 -5.69 13.65
C GLN A 216 -18.16 -4.28 14.25
N THR A 217 -17.26 -3.82 15.12
CA THR A 217 -17.27 -2.43 15.63
C THR A 217 -17.22 -1.40 14.50
N ALA A 218 -16.48 -1.68 13.42
CA ALA A 218 -16.45 -0.81 12.24
C ALA A 218 -17.80 -0.81 11.49
N LEU A 219 -18.50 -1.95 11.41
CA LEU A 219 -19.84 -2.03 10.84
C LEU A 219 -20.89 -1.29 11.68
N GLU A 220 -20.79 -1.36 13.01
CA GLU A 220 -21.64 -0.58 13.93
C GLU A 220 -21.43 0.92 13.71
N ALA A 221 -20.16 1.37 13.70
CA ALA A 221 -19.82 2.77 13.44
C ALA A 221 -20.28 3.24 12.04
N LEU A 222 -20.18 2.38 11.02
CA LEU A 222 -20.71 2.66 9.69
C LEU A 222 -22.23 2.78 9.67
N SER A 223 -22.93 1.95 10.43
CA SER A 223 -24.39 1.98 10.55
C SER A 223 -24.87 3.26 11.23
N GLU A 224 -24.18 3.67 12.30
CA GLU A 224 -24.41 4.97 12.96
C GLU A 224 -24.13 6.14 12.01
N ASN A 225 -23.01 6.09 11.27
CA ASN A 225 -22.66 7.11 10.29
C ASN A 225 -23.69 7.19 9.15
N ALA A 226 -24.17 6.05 8.66
CA ALA A 226 -25.22 6.00 7.64
C ALA A 226 -26.53 6.61 8.13
N CYS A 227 -26.93 6.32 9.38
CA CYS A 227 -28.10 6.93 10.01
C CYS A 227 -27.95 8.45 10.12
N PHE A 228 -26.80 8.93 10.59
CA PHE A 228 -26.49 10.37 10.65
C PHE A 228 -26.58 11.03 9.27
N CYS A 229 -25.96 10.42 8.25
CA CYS A 229 -26.01 10.91 6.87
C CYS A 229 -27.44 10.93 6.32
N ALA A 230 -28.26 9.93 6.62
CA ALA A 230 -29.66 9.88 6.21
C ALA A 230 -30.49 10.99 6.87
N CYS A 231 -30.30 11.25 8.17
CA CYS A 231 -30.94 12.37 8.87
C CYS A 231 -30.52 13.72 8.27
N LEU A 232 -29.23 13.90 8.00
CA LEU A 232 -28.71 15.12 7.39
C LEU A 232 -29.29 15.32 5.97
N PHE A 233 -29.36 14.25 5.18
CA PHE A 233 -29.98 14.25 3.86
C PHE A 233 -31.45 14.69 3.90
N ILE A 234 -32.25 14.15 4.83
CA ILE A 234 -33.66 14.51 5.02
C ILE A 234 -33.83 15.98 5.42
N ASN A 235 -32.95 16.48 6.30
CA ASN A 235 -33.05 17.83 6.84
C ASN A 235 -32.59 18.92 5.85
N VAL A 236 -31.63 18.60 4.98
CA VAL A 236 -31.03 19.56 4.04
C VAL A 236 -31.79 19.63 2.71
N LEU A 237 -32.45 18.55 2.28
CA LEU A 237 -33.10 18.53 0.97
C LEU A 237 -34.51 19.13 0.99
N GLU A 238 -34.72 20.11 0.11
CA GLU A 238 -36.05 20.65 -0.24
C GLU A 238 -36.87 19.70 -1.14
N GLN A 239 -36.18 18.76 -1.81
CA GLN A 239 -36.80 17.73 -2.64
C GLN A 239 -37.62 16.77 -1.78
N LEU A 240 -38.65 16.17 -2.38
CA LEU A 240 -39.32 15.04 -1.77
C LEU A 240 -38.36 13.85 -1.71
N TRP A 241 -38.48 13.09 -0.63
CA TRP A 241 -37.72 11.88 -0.40
C TRP A 241 -38.69 10.77 -0.02
N GLY A 242 -38.26 9.53 -0.26
CA GLY A 242 -38.97 8.33 0.13
C GLY A 242 -38.14 7.51 1.10
N VAL A 243 -38.84 6.69 1.89
CA VAL A 243 -38.23 5.66 2.72
C VAL A 243 -38.71 4.33 2.21
N VAL A 244 -37.76 3.44 1.91
CA VAL A 244 -38.04 2.02 1.74
C VAL A 244 -37.63 1.33 3.03
N TYR A 245 -38.57 0.62 3.64
CA TYR A 245 -38.27 -0.27 4.75
C TYR A 245 -38.47 -1.72 4.30
N ASN A 246 -37.59 -2.61 4.75
CA ASN A 246 -37.71 -4.04 4.51
C ASN A 246 -37.50 -4.79 5.83
N ASN A 247 -38.42 -5.69 6.17
CA ASN A 247 -38.34 -6.56 7.35
C ASN A 247 -37.68 -7.88 6.94
N ILE A 248 -36.43 -8.05 7.34
CA ILE A 248 -35.65 -9.26 7.12
C ILE A 248 -35.83 -10.16 8.35
N ASN A 249 -36.56 -11.25 8.17
CA ASN A 249 -36.67 -12.31 9.17
C ASN A 249 -35.58 -13.34 8.89
N LEU A 250 -34.50 -13.32 9.66
CA LEU A 250 -33.40 -14.27 9.59
C LEU A 250 -33.66 -15.42 10.55
N THR A 251 -34.03 -16.56 9.99
CA THR A 251 -34.16 -17.80 10.73
C THR A 251 -32.79 -18.47 10.86
N ILE A 252 -32.19 -18.47 12.04
CA ILE A 252 -30.91 -19.14 12.27
C ILE A 252 -31.17 -20.64 12.46
N GLN A 253 -30.96 -21.42 11.41
CA GLN A 253 -30.92 -22.87 11.52
C GLN A 253 -29.60 -23.29 12.18
N LYS A 254 -29.67 -23.94 13.35
CA LYS A 254 -28.49 -24.57 13.95
C LYS A 254 -28.18 -25.87 13.23
N ALA A 255 -26.89 -26.12 12.97
CA ALA A 255 -26.41 -27.34 12.28
C ALA A 255 -26.67 -28.65 13.05
N SER A 256 -27.04 -28.59 14.34
CA SER A 256 -27.43 -29.75 15.13
C SER A 256 -28.70 -29.41 15.93
N GLN A 257 -29.81 -30.03 15.57
CA GLN A 257 -31.04 -30.00 16.35
C GLN A 257 -30.87 -30.93 17.55
N ARG A 258 -30.68 -30.35 18.73
CA ARG A 258 -30.91 -31.05 20.00
C ARG A 258 -32.37 -30.85 20.41
N LEU A 259 -32.94 -31.79 21.18
CA LEU A 259 -34.33 -31.75 21.65
C LEU A 259 -34.66 -30.49 22.48
N ASP A 260 -33.65 -29.80 23.01
CA ASP A 260 -33.74 -28.56 23.79
C ASP A 260 -33.47 -27.29 22.97
N SER A 261 -33.17 -27.40 21.66
CA SER A 261 -32.78 -26.26 20.85
C SER A 261 -33.99 -25.49 20.33
N THR A 262 -34.34 -24.39 21.00
CA THR A 262 -35.27 -23.39 20.47
C THR A 262 -34.70 -22.73 19.20
N MET A 263 -35.55 -22.60 18.19
CA MET A 263 -35.25 -21.92 16.94
C MET A 263 -35.25 -20.41 17.20
N ASN A 264 -34.10 -19.76 16.98
CA ASN A 264 -34.00 -18.31 17.13
C ASN A 264 -34.25 -17.65 15.77
N GLN A 265 -35.29 -16.82 15.71
CA GLN A 265 -35.55 -15.94 14.58
C GLN A 265 -35.08 -14.53 14.95
N ILE A 266 -34.19 -13.95 14.15
CA ILE A 266 -33.80 -12.56 14.25
C ILE A 266 -34.68 -11.78 13.28
N ASN A 267 -35.44 -10.82 13.79
CA ASN A 267 -36.19 -9.89 12.95
C ASN A 267 -35.35 -8.60 12.87
N ALA A 268 -34.85 -8.29 11.67
CA ALA A 268 -34.05 -7.10 11.40
C ALA A 268 -34.79 -6.21 10.39
N THR A 269 -35.04 -4.96 10.75
CA THR A 269 -35.60 -3.98 9.81
C THR A 269 -34.47 -3.19 9.18
N THR A 270 -34.41 -3.20 7.85
CA THR A 270 -33.51 -2.34 7.06
C THR A 270 -34.29 -1.16 6.53
N LEU A 271 -33.68 0.02 6.55
CA LEU A 271 -34.27 1.27 6.09
C LEU A 271 -33.32 1.94 5.11
N ALA A 272 -33.84 2.31 3.94
CA ALA A 272 -33.12 3.05 2.92
C ALA A 272 -33.88 4.35 2.60
N VAL A 273 -33.16 5.47 2.58
CA VAL A 273 -33.69 6.79 2.21
C VAL A 273 -33.21 7.13 0.81
N PHE A 274 -34.10 7.63 -0.04
CA PHE A 274 -33.75 8.08 -1.40
C PHE A 274 -34.46 9.40 -1.74
N SER A 275 -33.82 10.23 -2.57
CA SER A 275 -34.43 11.45 -3.11
C SER A 275 -35.21 11.14 -4.38
N LEU A 276 -36.33 11.84 -4.57
CA LEU A 276 -37.05 11.87 -5.83
C LEU A 276 -36.40 12.87 -6.80
N PRO A 277 -36.73 12.81 -8.11
CA PRO A 277 -36.15 13.72 -9.10
C PRO A 277 -36.30 15.20 -8.72
N LYS A 278 -35.33 16.03 -9.11
CA LYS A 278 -35.23 17.44 -8.67
C LYS A 278 -36.47 18.30 -8.91
N TRP A 279 -37.27 17.97 -9.93
CA TRP A 279 -38.50 18.68 -10.27
C TRP A 279 -39.65 18.39 -9.30
N LEU A 280 -39.58 17.29 -8.53
CA LEU A 280 -40.57 16.90 -7.54
C LEU A 280 -40.21 17.51 -6.17
N THR A 281 -40.54 18.79 -6.00
CA THR A 281 -40.30 19.54 -4.76
C THR A 281 -41.53 19.51 -3.85
N ARG A 282 -41.34 19.83 -2.56
CA ARG A 282 -42.46 19.94 -1.60
C ARG A 282 -43.49 20.99 -2.04
N THR A 283 -43.07 22.08 -2.69
CA THR A 283 -43.96 23.12 -3.22
C THR A 283 -44.77 22.61 -4.41
N THR A 284 -44.13 21.92 -5.37
CA THR A 284 -44.83 21.34 -6.52
C THR A 284 -45.87 20.32 -6.07
N TYR A 285 -45.53 19.47 -5.10
CA TYR A 285 -46.45 18.47 -4.56
C TYR A 285 -47.60 19.08 -3.76
N ARG A 286 -47.32 20.11 -2.94
CA ARG A 286 -48.38 20.85 -2.23
C ARG A 286 -49.34 21.52 -3.22
N ALA A 287 -48.83 22.15 -4.28
CA ALA A 287 -49.67 22.75 -5.32
C ALA A 287 -50.54 21.71 -6.05
N ALA A 288 -49.99 20.52 -6.32
CA ALA A 288 -50.74 19.43 -6.92
C ALA A 288 -51.85 18.89 -6.00
N LEU A 289 -51.59 18.74 -4.69
CA LEU A 289 -52.60 18.33 -3.72
C LEU A 289 -53.74 19.35 -3.59
N SER A 290 -53.41 20.64 -3.57
CA SER A 290 -54.41 21.72 -3.49
C SER A 290 -55.27 21.87 -4.76
N ALA A 291 -54.86 21.30 -5.89
CA ALA A 291 -55.65 21.30 -7.12
C ALA A 291 -56.61 20.09 -7.23
N LEU A 292 -56.49 19.12 -6.32
CA LEU A 292 -57.36 17.94 -6.23
C LEU A 292 -58.53 18.14 -5.25
N GLU A 293 -58.47 19.18 -4.42
CA GLU A 293 -59.55 19.65 -3.54
C GLU A 293 -60.46 20.67 -4.25
#